data_AF-A0A2W2GYC5-F1
#
_entry.id   AF-A0A2W2GYC5-F1
#
_cell.length_a   1.000
_cell.length_b   1.000
_cell.length_c   1.000
_cell.angle_alpha   90.00
_cell.angle_beta   90.00
_cell.angle_gamma   90.00
#
_symmetry.space_group_name_H-M   'P 1'
#
loop_
_entity.id
_entity.type
_entity.pdbx_description
1 polymer ?
#
loop_
_entity_poly.entity_id
_entity_poly.type
_entity_poly.pdbx_seq_one_letter_code
_entity_poly.pdbx_strand_id
1 'polypeptide(L)' 'MTARFGGRLVIAISPADVGRRVSIRRHVTGGFRDVVGDLVSWHGGVLAVRRRDGELVEIAEDTLAAGKVVPPPPERRSR' A
#
# COMPACT_ATOMS: atom_id res chain seq x y z
N MET A 1 20.48 -7.20 19.84
CA MET A 1 20.85 -7.51 18.44
C MET A 1 19.62 -7.22 17.58
N THR A 2 19.47 -5.98 17.11
CA THR A 2 18.27 -5.56 16.36
C THR A 2 18.31 -6.23 14.99
N ALA A 3 17.39 -7.15 14.73
CA ALA A 3 17.27 -7.79 13.42
C ALA A 3 16.99 -6.70 12.38
N ARG A 4 18.01 -6.37 11.59
CA ARG A 4 17.85 -5.53 10.40
C ARG A 4 17.21 -6.41 9.33
N PHE A 5 15.88 -6.43 9.28
CA PHE A 5 15.15 -6.97 8.15
C PHE A 5 15.43 -6.09 6.93
N GLY A 6 16.49 -6.41 6.19
CA GLY A 6 16.84 -5.76 4.93
C GLY A 6 15.89 -6.17 3.81
N GLY A 7 14.63 -5.75 3.90
CA GLY A 7 13.70 -5.87 2.79
C GLY A 7 14.05 -4.87 1.70
N ARG A 8 14.24 -5.32 0.46
CA ARG A 8 14.40 -4.42 -0.69
C ARG A 8 13.10 -3.62 -0.85
N LEU A 9 13.22 -2.29 -0.76
CA LEU A 9 12.15 -1.38 -1.11
C LEU A 9 11.95 -1.42 -2.63
N VAL A 10 10.79 -1.92 -3.07
CA VAL A 10 10.43 -2.06 -4.48
C VAL A 10 9.02 -1.51 -4.68
N ILE A 11 8.86 -0.66 -5.68
CA ILE A 11 7.55 -0.20 -6.16
C ILE A 11 7.21 -1.07 -7.38
N ALA A 12 6.37 -2.08 -7.14
CA ALA A 12 5.87 -3.03 -8.15
C ALA A 12 4.36 -2.85 -8.37
N ILE A 13 3.91 -1.59 -8.30
CA ILE A 13 2.55 -1.16 -8.62
C ILE A 13 2.63 0.02 -9.58
N SER A 14 1.58 0.20 -10.37
CA SER A 14 1.46 1.28 -11.34
C SER A 14 0.01 1.79 -11.40
N PRO A 15 -0.29 2.88 -12.13
CA PRO A 15 -1.67 3.30 -12.36
C PRO A 15 -2.56 2.21 -12.97
N ALA A 16 -2.00 1.21 -13.67
CA ALA A 16 -2.74 0.08 -14.21
C ALA A 16 -3.30 -0.87 -13.12
N ASP A 17 -2.84 -0.75 -11.87
CA ASP A 17 -3.30 -1.55 -10.74
C ASP A 17 -4.48 -0.92 -10.00
N VAL A 18 -5.04 0.19 -10.50
CA VAL A 18 -6.30 0.74 -9.98
C VAL A 18 -7.40 -0.31 -10.06
N GLY A 19 -8.17 -0.44 -8.98
CA GLY A 19 -9.15 -1.50 -8.75
C GLY A 19 -8.59 -2.75 -8.07
N ARG A 20 -7.28 -2.83 -7.84
CA ARG A 20 -6.64 -3.98 -7.17
C ARG A 20 -6.32 -3.66 -5.72
N ARG A 21 -6.27 -4.71 -4.90
CA ARG A 21 -5.78 -4.62 -3.53
C ARG A 21 -4.26 -4.49 -3.53
N VAL A 22 -3.75 -3.50 -2.83
CA VAL A 22 -2.33 -3.19 -2.75
C VAL A 22 -1.87 -3.08 -1.30
N SER A 23 -0.57 -3.33 -1.10
CA SER A 23 0.14 -2.99 0.12
C SER A 23 1.20 -1.96 -0.23
N ILE A 24 1.10 -0.80 0.40
CA ILE A 24 1.95 0.36 0.17
C ILE A 24 2.70 0.69 1.45
N ARG A 25 4.01 0.91 1.31
CA ARG A 25 4.84 1.55 2.33
C ARG A 25 5.17 2.96 1.86
N ARG A 26 4.91 3.95 2.71
CA ARG A 26 5.24 5.35 2.45
C ARG A 26 6.17 5.92 3.51
N HIS A 27 6.99 6.89 3.10
CA HIS A 27 7.75 7.75 3.99
C HIS A 27 6.80 8.68 4.77
N VAL A 28 7.08 8.85 6.05
CA VAL A 28 6.45 9.86 6.91
C VAL A 28 7.51 10.49 7.82
N THR A 29 7.20 11.61 8.45
CA THR A 29 8.06 12.18 9.49
C THR A 29 8.36 11.14 10.57
N GLY A 30 9.64 10.82 10.76
CA GLY A 30 10.09 9.85 11.77
C GLY A 30 10.09 8.38 11.31
N GLY A 31 9.85 8.07 10.04
CA GLY A 31 10.06 6.71 9.51
C GLY A 31 9.13 6.32 8.36
N PHE A 32 8.52 5.13 8.48
CA PHE A 32 7.66 4.55 7.46
C PHE A 32 6.28 4.21 8.04
N ARG A 33 5.25 4.30 7.19
CA ARG A 33 3.91 3.78 7.48
C ARG A 33 3.43 2.90 6.34
N ASP A 34 2.68 1.88 6.71
CA ASP A 34 2.12 0.93 5.77
C ASP A 34 0.60 1.17 5.65
N VAL A 35 0.09 1.04 4.43
CA VAL A 35 -1.34 1.08 4.10
C VAL A 35 -1.66 -0.14 3.26
N VAL A 36 -2.72 -0.85 3.62
CA VAL A 36 -3.26 -1.97 2.84
C VAL A 36 -4.72 -1.69 2.54
N GLY A 37 -5.08 -1.79 1.28
CA GLY A 37 -6.43 -1.48 0.81
C GLY A 37 -6.53 -1.57 -0.70
N ASP A 38 -7.65 -1.17 -1.24
CA ASP A 38 -7.90 -1.15 -2.67
C ASP A 38 -7.41 0.18 -3.25
N LEU A 39 -6.56 0.12 -4.27
CA LEU A 39 -6.12 1.30 -4.99
C LEU A 39 -7.30 1.81 -5.82
N VAL A 40 -7.95 2.90 -5.41
CA VAL A 40 -9.15 3.41 -6.08
C VAL A 40 -8.84 4.50 -7.11
N SER A 41 -7.72 5.20 -6.96
CA SER A 41 -7.23 6.13 -7.97
C SER A 41 -5.72 6.28 -7.89
N TRP A 42 -5.11 6.58 -9.04
CA TRP A 42 -3.73 7.02 -9.15
C TRP A 42 -3.66 8.04 -10.28
N HIS A 43 -3.53 9.32 -9.94
CA HIS A 43 -3.38 10.41 -10.90
C HIS A 43 -2.84 11.65 -10.21
N GLY A 44 -2.25 12.57 -10.97
CA GLY A 44 -1.78 13.85 -10.43
C GLY A 44 -0.73 13.71 -9.33
N GLY A 45 0.07 12.64 -9.35
CA GLY A 45 1.06 12.37 -8.31
C GLY A 45 0.48 11.91 -6.98
N VAL A 46 -0.79 11.50 -6.93
CA VAL A 46 -1.47 11.04 -5.72
C VAL A 46 -2.13 9.69 -5.96
N LEU A 47 -1.93 8.78 -5.01
CA LEU A 47 -2.60 7.50 -4.92
C LEU A 47 -3.66 7.60 -3.84
N ALA A 48 -4.89 7.19 -4.13
CA ALA A 48 -5.94 7.04 -3.13
C ALA A 48 -6.19 5.55 -2.89
N VAL A 49 -6.06 5.14 -1.63
CA VAL A 49 -6.27 3.76 -1.19
C VAL A 49 -7.45 3.71 -0.24
N ARG A 50 -8.46 2.91 -0.60
CA ARG A 50 -9.59 2.60 0.27
C ARG A 50 -9.20 1.47 1.21
N ARG A 51 -9.13 1.76 2.51
CA ARG A 51 -8.91 0.74 3.54
C ARG A 51 -10.14 -0.13 3.71
N ARG A 52 -9.94 -1.27 4.38
CA ARG A 52 -11.01 -2.24 4.66
C ARG A 52 -12.17 -1.67 5.49
N ASP A 53 -11.87 -0.70 6.36
CA ASP A 53 -12.85 0.01 7.19
C ASP A 53 -13.64 1.09 6.42
N GLY A 54 -13.32 1.30 5.14
CA GLY A 54 -13.94 2.31 4.30
C GLY A 54 -13.24 3.67 4.31
N GLU A 55 -12.20 3.85 5.13
CA GLU A 55 -11.38 5.08 5.16
C GLU A 55 -10.63 5.23 3.83
N LEU A 56 -10.65 6.44 3.26
CA LEU A 56 -9.85 6.78 2.09
C LEU A 56 -8.55 7.43 2.56
N VAL A 57 -7.41 6.86 2.17
CA VAL A 57 -6.10 7.40 2.48
C VAL A 57 -5.42 7.85 1.20
N GLU A 58 -5.07 9.13 1.16
CA GLU A 58 -4.26 9.71 0.10
C GLU A 58 -2.77 9.58 0.43
N ILE A 59 -2.00 9.25 -0.59
CA ILE A 59 -0.55 9.02 -0.52
C ILE A 59 0.07 9.75 -1.69
N ALA A 60 0.96 10.71 -1.43
CA ALA A 60 1.73 11.34 -2.48
C ALA A 60 2.72 10.34 -3.08
N GLU A 61 2.78 10.28 -4.41
CA GLU A 61 3.57 9.31 -5.18
C GLU A 61 5.06 9.40 -4.85
N ASP A 62 5.56 10.61 -4.59
CA ASP A 62 6.94 10.89 -4.18
C ASP A 62 7.30 10.33 -2.80
N THR A 63 6.31 10.02 -1.96
CA THR A 63 6.52 9.38 -0.65
C THR A 63 6.54 7.86 -0.73
N LEU A 64 6.26 7.25 -1.88
CA LEU A 64 6.25 5.79 -2.02
C LEU A 64 7.64 5.22 -1.79
N ALA A 65 7.74 4.33 -0.81
CA ALA A 65 8.95 3.57 -0.52
C ALA A 65 8.87 2.16 -1.12
N ALA A 66 7.71 1.52 -1.01
CA ALA A 66 7.45 0.23 -1.63
C ALA A 66 5.96 0.07 -1.92
N GLY A 67 5.64 -0.77 -2.89
CA GLY A 67 4.28 -1.07 -3.26
C GLY A 67 4.21 -2.42 -3.96
N LYS A 68 3.22 -3.23 -3.61
CA LYS A 68 2.91 -4.46 -4.35
C LYS A 68 1.41 -4.71 -4.38
N VAL A 69 0.94 -5.31 -5.46
CA VAL A 69 -0.39 -5.93 -5.48
C VAL A 69 -0.39 -7.09 -4.50
N VAL A 70 -1.48 -7.21 -3.72
CA VAL A 70 -1.69 -8.31 -2.78
C VAL A 70 -2.98 -9.06 -3.13
N PRO A 71 -3.04 -10.38 -2.86
CA PRO A 71 -4.28 -11.12 -3.00
C PRO A 71 -5.42 -10.56 -2.12
N PRO A 72 -6.69 -10.82 -2.49
CA PRO A 72 -7.81 -10.54 -1.61
C PRO A 72 -7.62 -11.26 -0.25
N PRO A 73 -8.20 -10.72 0.84
CA PRO A 73 -8.06 -11.35 2.14
C PRO A 73 -8.64 -12.77 2.06
N PRO A 74 -8.00 -13.77 2.68
CA PRO A 74 -8.50 -15.13 2.64
C PRO A 74 -9.93 -15.17 3.20
N GLU A 75 -10.80 -15.97 2.57
CA GLU A 75 -12.12 -16.26 3.11
C GLU A 75 -11.95 -16.80 4.52
N ARG A 76 -12.67 -16.19 5.47
CA ARG A 76 -12.66 -16.66 6.86
C ARG A 76 -13.18 -18.09 6.84
N ARG A 77 -12.32 -19.04 7.17
CA ARG A 77 -12.73 -20.43 7.41
C ARG A 77 -13.64 -20.42 8.64
N SER A 78 -14.95 -20.46 8.41
CA SER A 78 -15.93 -20.78 9.45
C SER A 78 -15.51 -22.12 10.05
N ARG A 79 -15.27 -22.16 11.36
CA ARG A 79 -15.15 -23.42 12.09
C ARG A 79 -16.56 -23.90 12.43
#